data_AF-A0A7K2TMT0-F1
#
_entry.id   AF-A0A7K2TMT0-F1
#
_cell.length_a   1.000
_cell.length_b   1.000
_cell.length_c   1.000
_cell.angle_alpha   90.00
_cell.angle_beta   90.00
_cell.angle_gamma   90.00
#
_symmetry.space_group_name_H-M   'P 1'
#
loop_
_entity.id
_entity.type
_entity.pdbx_description
1 polymer ?
#
loop_
_entity_poly.entity_id
_entity_poly.type
_entity_poly.pdbx_seq_one_letter_code
_entity_poly.pdbx_strand_id
1 'polypeptide(L)'
;MRSEACSSAQIYQAFREVGRAVRTAVLLRYLSDPALREQIQRATNKAEAYNGFTKWLHFGNAGWLNSRDPELQDRAVKFLDLVAASVIFSTTIDMTKTLRQMAHEGWPLRASDLAVLSPYRRENVLRFGDYTTDGLHIPPPAYNPALHATTERP
;
A
#
# COMPACT_ATOMS: atom_id res chain seq x y z
N MET A 1 47.64 -4.89 -15.47
CA MET A 1 46.22 -5.27 -15.39
C MET A 1 45.74 -5.71 -13.99
N ARG A 2 46.51 -5.47 -12.89
CA ARG A 2 46.12 -5.84 -11.51
C ARG A 2 45.75 -4.64 -10.59
N SER A 3 45.79 -3.41 -11.10
CA SER A 3 45.62 -2.19 -10.29
C SER A 3 44.14 -1.82 -10.05
N GLU A 4 43.25 -2.01 -11.04
CA GLU A 4 41.85 -1.57 -10.95
C GLU A 4 40.98 -2.42 -10.00
N ALA A 5 41.32 -3.69 -9.79
CA ALA A 5 40.55 -4.59 -8.93
C ALA A 5 40.71 -4.29 -7.42
N CYS A 6 41.82 -3.70 -7.00
CA CYS A 6 42.10 -3.38 -5.59
C CYS A 6 41.35 -2.12 -5.12
N SER A 7 41.19 -1.12 -6.00
CA SER A 7 40.48 0.13 -5.69
C SER A 7 38.97 -0.10 -5.49
N SER A 8 38.35 -0.94 -6.33
CA SER A 8 36.92 -1.30 -6.22
C SER A 8 36.60 -2.01 -4.90
N ALA A 9 37.48 -2.91 -4.43
CA ALA A 9 37.31 -3.62 -3.17
C ALA A 9 37.42 -2.69 -1.94
N GLN A 10 38.33 -1.71 -1.99
CA GLN A 10 38.50 -0.72 -0.91
C GLN A 10 37.33 0.26 -0.84
N ILE A 11 36.81 0.70 -2.00
CA ILE A 11 35.62 1.54 -2.10
C ILE A 11 34.39 0.80 -1.56
N TYR A 12 34.21 -0.47 -1.93
CA TYR A 12 33.14 -1.30 -1.39
C TYR A 12 33.21 -1.43 0.15
N GLN A 13 34.40 -1.67 0.70
CA GLN A 13 34.60 -1.75 2.14
C GLN A 13 34.26 -0.43 2.83
N ALA A 14 34.72 0.70 2.28
CA ALA A 14 34.40 2.02 2.81
C ALA A 14 32.88 2.27 2.85
N PHE A 15 32.16 2.02 1.76
CA PHE A 15 30.70 2.17 1.72
C PHE A 15 29.97 1.22 2.65
N ARG A 16 30.47 -0.01 2.80
CA ARG A 16 29.90 -1.00 3.74
C ARG A 16 30.02 -0.53 5.19
N GLU A 17 31.18 -0.02 5.59
CA GLU A 17 31.38 0.49 6.96
C GLU A 17 30.59 1.78 7.21
N VAL A 18 30.50 2.69 6.22
CA VAL A 18 29.58 3.84 6.30
C VAL A 18 28.13 3.39 6.46
N GLY A 19 27.69 2.40 5.68
CA GLY A 19 26.35 1.82 5.79
C GLY A 19 26.06 1.22 7.17
N ARG A 20 27.06 0.58 7.80
CA ARG A 20 26.96 0.09 9.18
C ARG A 20 26.83 1.24 10.19
N ALA A 21 27.65 2.27 10.06
CA ALA A 21 27.59 3.45 10.95
C ALA A 21 26.23 4.15 10.85
N VAL A 22 25.72 4.35 9.62
CA VAL A 22 24.39 4.93 9.39
C VAL A 22 23.29 4.06 9.98
N ARG A 23 23.33 2.73 9.78
CA ARG A 23 22.36 1.80 10.36
C ARG A 23 22.37 1.89 11.89
N THR A 24 23.54 1.92 12.52
CA THR A 24 23.67 2.04 13.97
C THR A 24 23.08 3.37 14.46
N ALA A 25 23.39 4.49 13.80
CA ALA A 25 22.83 5.79 14.16
C ALA A 25 21.29 5.82 14.06
N VAL A 26 20.73 5.25 12.99
CA VAL A 26 19.27 5.13 12.80
C VAL A 26 18.64 4.25 13.89
N LEU A 27 19.26 3.10 14.22
CA LEU A 27 18.76 2.20 15.27
C LEU A 27 18.79 2.84 16.65
N LEU A 28 19.88 3.53 17.00
CA LEU A 28 19.97 4.26 18.27
C LEU A 28 18.92 5.35 18.36
N ARG A 29 18.68 6.08 17.27
CA ARG A 29 17.64 7.11 17.20
C ARG A 29 16.24 6.49 17.33
N TYR A 30 15.97 5.37 16.65
CA TYR A 30 14.71 4.62 16.79
C TYR A 30 14.46 4.14 18.23
N LEU A 31 15.51 3.67 18.91
CA LEU A 31 15.41 3.24 20.31
C LEU A 31 15.20 4.41 21.28
N SER A 32 15.72 5.59 20.97
CA SER A 32 15.70 6.77 21.85
C SER A 32 14.49 7.69 21.63
N ASP A 33 13.91 7.70 20.44
CA ASP A 33 12.82 8.59 20.03
C ASP A 33 11.50 7.81 19.81
N PRO A 34 10.55 7.89 20.76
CA PRO A 34 9.24 7.25 20.63
C PRO A 34 8.43 7.75 19.44
N ALA A 35 8.51 9.04 19.10
CA ALA A 35 7.74 9.62 18.00
C ALA A 35 8.24 9.09 16.65
N LEU A 36 9.57 9.01 16.47
CA LEU A 36 10.17 8.37 15.30
C LEU A 36 9.74 6.91 15.20
N ARG A 37 9.76 6.17 16.30
CA ARG A 37 9.35 4.76 16.33
C ARG A 37 7.90 4.60 15.90
N GLU A 38 7.01 5.43 16.41
CA GLU A 38 5.60 5.40 16.06
C GLU A 38 5.40 5.70 14.57
N GLN A 39 6.07 6.72 14.04
CA GLN A 39 6.02 7.05 12.62
C GLN A 39 6.49 5.86 11.75
N ILE A 40 7.61 5.22 12.11
CA ILE A 40 8.12 4.05 11.41
C ILE A 40 7.09 2.91 11.49
N GLN A 41 6.51 2.64 12.66
CA GLN A 41 5.51 1.59 12.82
C GLN A 41 4.27 1.85 11.96
N ARG A 42 3.77 3.09 11.91
CA ARG A 42 2.62 3.46 11.06
C ARG A 42 2.94 3.23 9.58
N ALA A 43 4.14 3.61 9.13
CA ALA A 43 4.59 3.37 7.75
C ALA A 43 4.72 1.88 7.44
N THR A 44 5.32 1.10 8.35
CA THR A 44 5.45 -0.35 8.25
C THR A 44 4.09 -1.02 8.17
N ASN A 45 3.16 -0.71 9.08
CA ASN A 45 1.81 -1.27 9.09
C ASN A 45 1.09 -1.03 7.76
N LYS A 46 1.23 0.18 7.17
CA LYS A 46 0.66 0.50 5.86
C LYS A 46 1.25 -0.36 4.75
N ALA A 47 2.58 -0.51 4.71
CA ALA A 47 3.27 -1.32 3.73
C ALA A 47 2.95 -2.82 3.87
N GLU A 48 2.89 -3.34 5.10
CA GLU A 48 2.52 -4.72 5.40
C GLU A 48 1.07 -5.02 5.03
N ALA A 49 0.13 -4.12 5.34
CA ALA A 49 -1.26 -4.29 4.96
C ALA A 49 -1.42 -4.29 3.43
N TYR A 50 -0.72 -3.42 2.71
CA TYR A 50 -0.69 -3.42 1.24
C TYR A 50 -0.09 -4.71 0.69
N ASN A 51 1.06 -5.16 1.21
CA ASN A 51 1.71 -6.40 0.78
C ASN A 51 0.84 -7.64 1.04
N GLY A 52 0.14 -7.67 2.19
CA GLY A 52 -0.82 -8.71 2.50
C GLY A 52 -2.00 -8.72 1.53
N PHE A 53 -2.49 -7.54 1.17
CA PHE A 53 -3.57 -7.37 0.21
C PHE A 53 -3.18 -7.76 -1.22
N THR A 54 -2.04 -7.30 -1.74
CA THR A 54 -1.57 -7.66 -3.09
C THR A 54 -1.25 -9.15 -3.20
N LYS A 55 -0.65 -9.75 -2.16
CA LYS A 55 -0.44 -11.19 -2.08
C LYS A 55 -1.76 -11.96 -2.09
N TRP A 56 -2.78 -11.46 -1.40
CA TRP A 56 -4.11 -12.06 -1.45
C TRP A 56 -4.76 -11.88 -2.83
N LEU A 57 -4.60 -10.73 -3.48
CA LEU A 57 -5.19 -10.45 -4.79
C LEU A 57 -4.58 -11.32 -5.90
N HIS A 58 -3.27 -11.57 -5.83
CA HIS A 58 -2.54 -12.34 -6.80
C HIS A 58 -3.10 -13.77 -6.93
N PHE A 59 -3.75 -14.06 -8.06
CA PHE A 59 -4.38 -15.35 -8.34
C PHE A 59 -3.49 -16.23 -9.23
N GLY A 60 -3.39 -17.52 -8.91
CA GLY A 60 -2.48 -18.47 -9.57
C GLY A 60 -1.20 -18.72 -8.77
N ASN A 61 -0.91 -20.00 -8.50
CA ASN A 61 0.30 -20.52 -7.86
C ASN A 61 0.84 -19.71 -6.65
N ALA A 62 -0.02 -19.19 -5.78
CA ALA A 62 0.33 -18.47 -4.56
C ALA A 62 1.32 -17.28 -4.70
N GLY A 63 1.42 -16.64 -5.87
CA GLY A 63 2.38 -15.55 -6.08
C GLY A 63 3.69 -15.96 -6.76
N TRP A 64 3.87 -17.24 -7.07
CA TRP A 64 5.11 -17.72 -7.69
C TRP A 64 5.08 -17.53 -9.20
N LEU A 65 5.88 -16.57 -9.66
CA LEU A 65 6.21 -16.41 -11.07
C LEU A 65 7.06 -17.60 -11.51
N ASN A 66 6.41 -18.60 -12.11
CA ASN A 66 7.09 -19.82 -12.59
C ASN A 66 8.08 -19.56 -13.73
N SER A 67 8.02 -18.36 -14.33
CA SER A 67 8.99 -17.94 -15.34
C SER A 67 10.22 -17.32 -14.69
N ARG A 68 11.41 -17.79 -15.09
CA ARG A 68 12.70 -17.14 -14.77
C ARG A 68 13.00 -15.95 -15.69
N ASP A 69 12.08 -15.59 -16.56
CA ASP A 69 12.20 -14.44 -17.46
C ASP A 69 11.91 -13.12 -16.71
N PRO A 70 12.90 -12.22 -16.57
CA PRO A 70 12.73 -10.94 -15.90
C PRO A 70 11.61 -10.06 -16.50
N GLU A 71 11.40 -10.10 -17.82
CA GLU A 71 10.36 -9.28 -18.46
C GLU A 71 8.96 -9.74 -18.07
N LEU A 72 8.74 -11.05 -18.01
CA LEU A 72 7.45 -11.61 -17.61
C LEU A 72 7.18 -11.35 -16.13
N GLN A 73 8.22 -11.35 -15.28
CA GLN A 73 8.10 -10.99 -13.87
C GLN A 73 7.72 -9.51 -13.68
N ASP A 74 8.41 -8.62 -14.39
CA ASP A 74 8.13 -7.18 -14.35
C ASP A 74 6.70 -6.86 -14.82
N ARG A 75 6.27 -7.46 -15.94
CA ARG A 75 4.88 -7.31 -16.42
C ARG A 75 3.87 -7.79 -15.38
N ALA A 76 4.11 -8.95 -14.75
CA ALA A 76 3.20 -9.48 -13.75
C ALA A 76 3.07 -8.58 -12.51
N VAL A 77 4.17 -8.00 -12.03
CA VAL A 77 4.14 -7.03 -10.92
C VAL A 77 3.32 -5.80 -11.32
N LYS A 78 3.59 -5.23 -12.50
CA LYS A 78 2.86 -4.04 -12.99
C LYS A 78 1.35 -4.30 -13.14
N PHE A 79 0.96 -5.46 -13.68
CA PHE A 79 -0.45 -5.82 -13.78
C PHE A 79 -1.08 -6.04 -12.41
N LEU A 80 -0.38 -6.69 -11.48
CA LEU A 80 -0.87 -6.84 -10.10
C LEU A 80 -1.10 -5.47 -9.44
N ASP A 81 -0.17 -4.53 -9.62
CA ASP A 81 -0.27 -3.18 -9.08
C ASP A 81 -1.47 -2.43 -9.68
N LEU A 82 -1.71 -2.57 -11.00
CA LEU A 82 -2.86 -1.96 -11.67
C LEU A 82 -4.19 -2.53 -11.16
N VAL A 83 -4.30 -3.84 -11.01
CA VAL A 83 -5.50 -4.49 -10.48
C VAL A 83 -5.71 -4.08 -9.02
N ALA A 84 -4.64 -4.07 -8.21
CA ALA A 84 -4.70 -3.62 -6.82
C ALA A 84 -5.20 -2.18 -6.71
N ALA A 85 -4.65 -1.25 -7.50
CA ALA A 85 -5.08 0.14 -7.53
C ALA A 85 -6.56 0.27 -7.93
N SER A 86 -7.01 -0.53 -8.90
CA SER A 86 -8.41 -0.54 -9.36
C SER A 86 -9.38 -1.00 -8.26
N VAL A 87 -9.04 -2.09 -7.55
CA VAL A 87 -9.85 -2.62 -6.44
C VAL A 87 -9.86 -1.66 -5.25
N ILE A 88 -8.69 -1.09 -4.91
CA ILE A 88 -8.56 -0.06 -3.85
C ILE A 88 -9.44 1.14 -4.17
N PHE A 89 -9.42 1.61 -5.42
CA PHE A 89 -10.22 2.75 -5.85
C PHE A 89 -11.72 2.46 -5.74
N SER A 90 -12.20 1.32 -6.26
CA SER A 90 -13.60 0.93 -6.14
C SER A 90 -14.04 0.82 -4.67
N THR A 91 -13.23 0.17 -3.83
CA THR A 91 -13.51 0.03 -2.40
C THR A 91 -13.59 1.39 -1.71
N THR A 92 -12.69 2.31 -2.06
CA THR A 92 -12.68 3.68 -1.51
C THR A 92 -13.92 4.46 -1.91
N ILE A 93 -14.39 4.31 -3.16
CA ILE A 93 -15.64 4.93 -3.63
C ILE A 93 -16.80 4.43 -2.78
N ASP A 94 -16.92 3.11 -2.59
CA ASP A 94 -18.04 2.53 -1.86
C ASP A 94 -17.99 2.89 -0.38
N MET A 95 -16.82 2.86 0.25
CA MET A 95 -16.61 3.38 1.61
C MET A 95 -17.06 4.84 1.73
N THR A 96 -16.69 5.69 0.76
CA THR A 96 -17.05 7.12 0.78
C THR A 96 -18.57 7.31 0.63
N LYS A 97 -19.23 6.52 -0.23
CA LYS A 97 -20.70 6.54 -0.36
C LYS A 97 -21.37 6.14 0.95
N THR A 98 -20.92 5.07 1.60
CA THR A 98 -21.45 4.62 2.89
C THR A 98 -21.26 5.68 3.97
N LEU A 99 -20.08 6.30 4.06
CA LEU A 99 -19.83 7.38 5.00
C LEU A 99 -20.76 8.58 4.77
N ARG A 100 -20.99 8.97 3.52
CA ARG A 100 -21.96 10.05 3.20
C ARG A 100 -23.37 9.70 3.63
N GLN A 101 -23.80 8.47 3.41
CA GLN A 101 -25.10 8.00 3.83
C GLN A 101 -25.24 8.06 5.35
N MET A 102 -24.23 7.59 6.09
CA MET A 102 -24.19 7.68 7.56
C MET A 102 -24.25 9.14 8.04
N ALA A 103 -23.52 10.05 7.40
CA ALA A 103 -23.57 11.48 7.73
C ALA A 103 -24.97 12.07 7.49
N HIS A 104 -25.62 11.70 6.38
CA HIS A 104 -27.00 12.13 6.07
C HIS A 104 -28.01 11.59 7.09
N GLU A 105 -27.79 10.40 7.61
CA GLU A 105 -28.59 9.78 8.68
C GLU A 105 -28.31 10.39 10.07
N GLY A 106 -27.38 11.35 10.17
CA GLY A 106 -27.06 12.06 11.42
C GLY A 106 -26.01 11.39 12.28
N TRP A 107 -25.29 10.37 11.78
CA TRP A 107 -24.19 9.75 12.52
C TRP A 107 -22.98 10.68 12.59
N PRO A 108 -22.35 10.85 13.76
CA PRO A 108 -21.15 11.67 13.90
C PRO A 108 -19.95 10.99 13.21
N LEU A 109 -19.31 11.70 12.27
CA LEU A 109 -18.09 11.23 11.60
C LEU A 109 -16.87 11.98 12.12
N ARG A 110 -16.14 11.37 13.05
CA ARG A 110 -14.89 11.94 13.59
C ARG A 110 -13.72 11.65 12.66
N ALA A 111 -12.82 12.62 12.52
CA ALA A 111 -11.60 12.45 11.72
C ALA A 111 -10.69 11.32 12.25
N SER A 112 -10.65 11.09 13.57
CA SER A 112 -9.91 9.99 14.19
C SER A 112 -10.37 8.61 13.70
N ASP A 113 -11.68 8.44 13.54
CA ASP A 113 -12.31 7.18 13.16
C ASP A 113 -12.09 6.91 11.67
N LEU A 114 -12.08 7.97 10.85
CA LEU A 114 -11.73 7.88 9.44
C LEU A 114 -10.25 7.57 9.22
N ALA A 115 -9.36 8.07 10.08
CA ALA A 115 -7.91 7.92 9.94
C ALA A 115 -7.43 6.47 10.09
N VAL A 116 -8.21 5.60 10.74
CA VAL A 116 -7.88 4.17 10.92
C VAL A 116 -8.46 3.29 9.83
N LEU A 117 -9.31 3.81 8.95
CA LEU A 117 -9.88 3.05 7.85
C LEU A 117 -8.83 2.72 6.79
N SER A 118 -8.89 1.50 6.27
CA SER A 118 -8.04 1.05 5.18
C SER A 118 -8.89 0.49 4.04
N PRO A 119 -8.56 0.81 2.77
CA PRO A 119 -9.23 0.24 1.61
C PRO A 119 -8.74 -1.18 1.27
N TYR A 120 -7.79 -1.74 2.04
CA TYR A 120 -7.21 -3.07 1.81
C TYR A 120 -8.09 -4.22 2.33
N ARG A 121 -9.42 -4.04 2.24
CA ARG A 121 -10.42 -5.01 2.70
C ARG A 121 -10.61 -6.11 1.66
N ARG A 122 -10.90 -7.32 2.12
CA ARG A 122 -11.00 -8.52 1.25
C ARG A 122 -12.43 -9.02 1.15
N GLU A 123 -13.24 -8.72 2.15
CA GLU A 123 -14.58 -9.26 2.33
C GLU A 123 -15.58 -8.70 1.31
N ASN A 124 -15.30 -7.51 0.77
CA ASN A 124 -16.13 -6.83 -0.22
C ASN A 124 -15.74 -7.14 -1.68
N VAL A 125 -14.71 -7.98 -1.90
CA VAL A 125 -14.16 -8.24 -3.23
C VAL A 125 -14.48 -9.67 -3.65
N LEU A 126 -15.33 -9.83 -4.66
CA LEU A 126 -15.55 -11.12 -5.31
C LEU A 126 -14.34 -11.46 -6.19
N ARG A 127 -13.40 -12.21 -5.61
CA ARG A 127 -12.14 -12.59 -6.28
C ARG A 127 -12.29 -13.71 -7.32
N PHE A 128 -13.27 -14.59 -7.13
CA PHE A 128 -13.56 -15.71 -8.01
C PHE A 128 -15.07 -15.82 -8.21
N GLY A 129 -15.50 -16.24 -9.40
CA GLY A 129 -16.90 -16.47 -9.72
C GLY A 129 -17.30 -15.79 -11.02
N ASP A 130 -18.61 -15.72 -11.23
CA ASP A 130 -19.20 -15.11 -12.42
C ASP A 130 -19.36 -13.60 -12.22
N TYR A 131 -18.91 -12.83 -13.21
CA TYR A 131 -19.02 -11.39 -13.23
C TYR A 131 -20.11 -10.98 -14.22
N THR A 132 -21.14 -10.30 -13.73
CA THR A 132 -22.17 -9.71 -14.59
C THR A 132 -21.60 -8.47 -15.29
N THR A 133 -21.57 -8.49 -16.62
CA THR A 133 -21.02 -7.41 -17.45
C THR A 133 -22.07 -6.51 -18.07
N ASP A 134 -23.35 -6.82 -17.87
CA ASP A 134 -24.50 -6.16 -18.52
C ASP A 134 -24.52 -4.64 -18.36
N GLY A 135 -23.97 -4.11 -17.25
CA GLY A 135 -23.96 -2.68 -16.93
C GLY A 135 -22.65 -1.93 -17.24
N LEU A 136 -21.60 -2.60 -17.75
CA LEU A 136 -20.28 -1.96 -17.94
C LEU A 136 -20.28 -0.84 -18.98
N HIS A 137 -21.26 -0.82 -19.88
CA HIS A 137 -21.41 0.21 -20.90
C HIS A 137 -22.01 1.52 -20.37
N ILE A 138 -22.57 1.50 -19.16
CA ILE A 138 -23.19 2.67 -18.54
C ILE A 138 -22.08 3.45 -17.81
N PRO A 139 -21.77 4.70 -18.22
CA PRO A 139 -20.75 5.48 -17.55
C PRO A 139 -21.19 5.79 -16.12
N PRO A 140 -20.30 5.65 -15.11
CA PRO A 140 -20.63 6.04 -13.75
C PRO A 140 -20.84 7.57 -13.69
N PRO A 141 -21.69 8.05 -12.77
CA PRO A 141 -21.83 9.48 -12.54
C PRO A 141 -20.49 10.07 -12.07
N ALA A 142 -20.31 11.37 -12.31
CA ALA A 142 -19.09 12.07 -11.91
C ALA A 142 -18.80 11.86 -10.41
N TYR A 143 -17.59 11.41 -10.09
CA TYR A 143 -17.19 11.19 -8.71
C TYR A 143 -16.99 12.54 -8.00
N ASN A 144 -17.84 12.83 -7.02
CA ASN A 144 -17.61 13.93 -6.09
C ASN A 144 -16.57 13.46 -5.04
N PRO A 145 -15.42 14.13 -4.85
CA PRO A 145 -14.42 13.77 -3.85
C PRO A 145 -14.70 14.36 -2.45
N ALA A 146 -15.63 15.31 -2.30
CA ALA A 146 -15.84 16.00 -1.03
C ALA A 146 -16.52 15.11 0.02
N LEU A 147 -15.93 15.01 1.22
CA LEU A 147 -16.52 14.39 2.40
C LEU A 147 -16.47 15.39 3.56
N HIS A 148 -17.64 15.87 4.00
CA HIS A 148 -17.74 16.81 5.11
C HIS A 148 -17.69 16.04 6.44
N ALA A 149 -16.49 15.88 7.00
CA ALA A 149 -16.30 15.32 8.34
C ALA A 149 -16.48 16.41 9.40
N THR A 150 -17.10 16.09 10.54
CA THR A 150 -17.15 16.99 11.70
C THR A 150 -15.76 17.04 12.31
N THR A 151 -15.05 18.14 12.09
CA THR A 151 -13.73 18.36 12.69
C THR A 151 -13.91 18.70 14.16
N GLU A 152 -13.48 17.83 15.07
CA GLU A 152 -13.22 18.24 16.45
C GLU A 152 -12.03 19.22 16.41
N ARG A 153 -12.25 20.44 16.91
CA ARG A 153 -11.20 21.45 17.10
C ARG A 153 -10.34 20.98 18.29
N PRO A 154 -8.99 21.06 18.22
CA PRO A 154 -8.11 20.59 19.28
C PRO A 154 -8.35 21.28 20.62
#